data_AF-A0A8R7TZ12-F1
#
_entry.id   AF-A0A8R7TZ12-F1
#
_cell.length_a   1.000
_cell.length_b   1.000
_cell.length_c   1.000
_cell.angle_alpha   90.00
_cell.angle_beta   90.00
_cell.angle_gamma   90.00
#
_symmetry.space_group_name_H-M   'P 1'
#
loop_
_entity.id
_entity.type
_entity.pdbx_description
1 polymer ?
#
loop_
_entity_poly.entity_id
_entity_poly.type
_entity_poly.pdbx_seq_one_letter_code
_entity_poly.pdbx_strand_id
1 'polypeptide(L)'
;MDNLAYFCRGVEDPTSFSCLAHLLLDCCPRLNFLFPSSLRLPKLRSLNIMFCDTLERVFDELIAAENALPGLQSLQLWELPELSGVCGRVLPSLKDLKVRGCGKLMRIPIGVTEKSTFITTVMGETHWWEDLVWDDQGVKRWMLLRN
;
A
#
# COMPACT_ATOMS: atom_id res chain seq x y z
N MET A 1 -26.27 2.29 -14.16
CA MET A 1 -24.85 2.67 -14.41
C MET A 1 -24.10 2.31 -13.16
N ASP A 2 -23.40 1.18 -13.21
CA ASP A 2 -22.86 0.53 -12.03
C ASP A 2 -21.78 1.38 -11.35
N ASN A 3 -22.02 1.72 -10.09
CA ASN A 3 -21.10 2.44 -9.22
C ASN A 3 -19.98 1.48 -8.81
N LEU A 4 -18.95 1.37 -9.65
CA LEU A 4 -17.82 0.47 -9.42
C LEU A 4 -16.92 0.99 -8.27
N ALA A 5 -17.40 0.84 -7.04
CA ALA A 5 -16.67 1.20 -5.82
C ALA A 5 -15.53 0.22 -5.48
N TYR A 6 -15.50 -0.92 -6.17
CA TYR A 6 -14.56 -2.03 -5.95
C TYR A 6 -13.93 -2.46 -7.27
N PHE A 7 -12.61 -2.66 -7.28
CA PHE A 7 -11.91 -3.25 -8.43
C PHE A 7 -12.21 -4.75 -8.55
N CYS A 8 -12.18 -5.47 -7.43
CA CYS A 8 -12.59 -6.87 -7.34
C CYS A 8 -13.78 -7.01 -6.37
N ARG A 9 -15.01 -7.12 -6.88
CA ARG A 9 -16.20 -7.40 -6.07
C ARG A 9 -16.59 -8.88 -6.19
N GLY A 10 -16.87 -9.54 -5.07
CA GLY A 10 -17.44 -10.90 -5.07
C GLY A 10 -16.46 -12.02 -5.43
N VAL A 11 -15.16 -11.78 -5.24
CA VAL A 11 -14.15 -12.84 -5.38
C VAL A 11 -14.21 -13.72 -4.13
N GLU A 12 -14.80 -14.91 -4.27
CA GLU A 12 -14.93 -15.89 -3.19
C GLU A 12 -13.66 -16.73 -2.99
N ASP A 13 -12.89 -16.96 -4.07
CA ASP A 13 -11.62 -17.68 -4.00
C ASP A 13 -10.47 -16.72 -3.62
N PRO A 14 -9.88 -16.87 -2.42
CA PRO A 14 -8.80 -16.01 -1.94
C PRO A 14 -7.51 -16.13 -2.78
N THR A 15 -7.39 -17.14 -3.64
CA THR A 15 -6.24 -17.34 -4.55
C THR A 15 -6.50 -16.88 -5.99
N SER A 16 -7.68 -16.30 -6.24
CA SER A 16 -7.93 -15.55 -7.47
C SER A 16 -6.82 -14.52 -7.67
N PHE A 17 -6.30 -14.42 -8.91
CA PHE A 17 -5.14 -13.59 -9.24
C PHE A 17 -3.80 -14.03 -8.63
N SER A 18 -3.63 -15.30 -8.28
CA SER A 18 -2.35 -15.87 -7.81
C SER A 18 -1.17 -15.69 -8.77
N CYS A 19 -1.42 -15.34 -10.04
CA CYS A 19 -0.40 -15.03 -11.04
C CYS A 19 -0.17 -13.52 -11.27
N LEU A 20 -0.97 -12.65 -10.65
CA LEU A 20 -0.84 -11.20 -10.81
C LEU A 20 0.48 -10.72 -10.19
N ALA A 21 1.36 -10.21 -11.04
CA ALA A 21 2.68 -9.73 -10.65
C ALA A 21 2.79 -8.20 -10.60
N HIS A 22 2.01 -7.51 -11.43
CA HIS A 22 2.05 -6.05 -11.56
C HIS A 22 0.62 -5.54 -11.68
N LEU A 23 0.29 -4.51 -10.90
CA LEU A 23 -0.97 -3.79 -11.00
C LEU A 23 -0.70 -2.29 -11.09
N LEU A 24 -1.24 -1.67 -12.13
CA LEU A 24 -1.27 -0.23 -12.33
C LEU A 24 -2.71 0.22 -12.34
N LEU A 25 -3.01 1.25 -11.57
CA LEU A 25 -4.30 1.93 -11.55
C LEU A 25 -4.04 3.41 -11.74
N ASP A 26 -4.73 3.96 -12.73
CA ASP A 26 -4.57 5.33 -13.15
C ASP A 26 -5.95 5.93 -13.36
N CYS A 27 -6.18 7.10 -12.77
CA CYS A 27 -7.41 7.88 -12.94
C CYS A 27 -8.69 7.07 -12.69
N CYS A 28 -8.83 6.45 -11.51
CA CYS A 28 -10.02 5.71 -11.11
C CYS A 28 -10.83 6.46 -10.02
N PRO A 29 -11.60 7.50 -10.39
CA PRO A 29 -12.21 8.46 -9.44
C PRO A 29 -13.48 7.95 -8.73
N ARG A 30 -13.85 6.68 -8.91
CA ARG A 30 -15.02 6.07 -8.25
C ARG A 30 -14.65 4.91 -7.35
N LEU A 31 -13.36 4.62 -7.24
CA LEU A 31 -12.85 3.45 -6.58
C LEU A 31 -12.62 3.78 -5.11
N ASN A 32 -13.28 3.05 -4.21
CA ASN A 32 -13.13 3.23 -2.77
C ASN A 32 -12.21 2.15 -2.18
N PHE A 33 -12.30 0.94 -2.72
CA PHE A 33 -11.52 -0.23 -2.30
C PHE A 33 -11.04 -1.05 -3.50
N LEU A 34 -9.90 -1.73 -3.38
CA LEU A 34 -9.39 -2.58 -4.46
C LEU A 34 -9.76 -4.04 -4.27
N PHE A 35 -9.35 -4.59 -3.13
CA PHE A 35 -9.40 -6.01 -2.87
C PHE A 35 -10.25 -6.30 -1.64
N PRO A 36 -10.98 -7.43 -1.65
CA PRO A 36 -11.55 -7.95 -0.41
C PRO A 36 -10.42 -8.43 0.51
N SER A 37 -10.62 -8.31 1.81
CA SER A 37 -9.64 -8.65 2.84
C SER A 37 -9.26 -10.12 2.87
N SER A 38 -10.08 -10.99 2.27
CA SER A 38 -9.80 -12.42 2.06
C SER A 38 -8.79 -12.68 0.96
N LEU A 39 -8.60 -11.76 0.00
CA LEU A 39 -7.74 -11.97 -1.15
C LEU A 39 -6.27 -12.03 -0.77
N ARG A 40 -5.53 -12.93 -1.40
CA ARG A 40 -4.08 -13.08 -1.24
C ARG A 40 -3.42 -12.96 -2.60
N LEU A 41 -2.43 -12.09 -2.72
CA LEU A 41 -1.70 -11.83 -3.96
C LEU A 41 -0.22 -12.21 -3.78
N PRO A 42 0.09 -13.52 -3.70
CA PRO A 42 1.43 -13.99 -3.32
C PRO A 42 2.52 -13.63 -4.33
N LYS A 43 2.15 -13.40 -5.60
CA LYS A 43 3.09 -13.06 -6.67
C LYS A 43 3.13 -11.58 -7.02
N LEU A 44 2.33 -10.73 -6.37
CA LEU A 44 2.31 -9.30 -6.68
C LEU A 44 3.63 -8.66 -6.23
N ARG A 45 4.37 -8.12 -7.19
CA ARG A 45 5.68 -7.48 -7.02
C ARG A 45 5.60 -5.97 -7.10
N SER A 46 4.69 -5.42 -7.90
CA SER A 46 4.52 -3.98 -8.09
C SER A 46 3.06 -3.58 -8.02
N LEU A 47 2.78 -2.54 -7.23
CA LEU A 47 1.48 -1.90 -7.12
C LEU A 47 1.66 -0.39 -7.28
N ASN A 48 1.10 0.15 -8.36
CA ASN A 48 1.17 1.57 -8.69
C ASN A 48 -0.25 2.11 -8.78
N ILE A 49 -0.57 3.13 -7.98
CA ILE A 49 -1.89 3.75 -7.92
C ILE A 49 -1.73 5.26 -8.04
N MET A 50 -2.41 5.86 -9.01
CA MET A 50 -2.27 7.27 -9.35
C MET A 50 -3.64 7.90 -9.63
N PHE A 51 -3.87 9.10 -9.09
CA PHE A 51 -5.06 9.93 -9.39
C PHE A 51 -6.40 9.20 -9.10
N CYS A 52 -6.46 8.46 -7.99
CA CYS A 52 -7.68 7.79 -7.52
C CYS A 52 -8.21 8.51 -6.30
N ASP A 53 -8.85 9.67 -6.52
CA ASP A 53 -9.18 10.63 -5.47
C ASP A 53 -10.11 10.07 -4.38
N THR A 54 -10.96 9.09 -4.71
CA THR A 54 -11.91 8.47 -3.78
C THR A 54 -11.37 7.23 -3.07
N LEU A 55 -10.14 6.80 -3.38
CA LEU A 55 -9.61 5.54 -2.87
C LEU A 55 -9.26 5.68 -1.39
N GLU A 56 -10.09 5.11 -0.53
CA GLU A 56 -9.91 5.17 0.92
C GLU A 56 -8.88 4.15 1.40
N ARG A 57 -8.97 2.91 0.92
CA ARG A 57 -8.11 1.80 1.34
C ARG A 57 -7.88 0.80 0.21
N VAL A 58 -6.71 0.17 0.17
CA VAL A 58 -6.43 -0.89 -0.83
C VAL A 58 -7.22 -2.16 -0.50
N PHE A 59 -7.33 -2.55 0.78
CA PHE A 59 -8.19 -3.65 1.23
C PHE A 59 -9.38 -3.11 2.04
N ASP A 60 -10.55 -3.72 1.87
CA ASP A 60 -11.79 -3.35 2.58
C ASP A 60 -11.73 -3.55 4.11
N GLU A 61 -10.87 -4.46 4.60
CA GLU A 61 -10.48 -4.59 6.00
C GLU A 61 -8.96 -4.76 6.11
N LEU A 62 -8.31 -3.83 6.82
CA LEU A 62 -6.84 -3.84 6.94
C LEU A 62 -6.36 -5.02 7.80
N ILE A 63 -6.95 -5.25 8.97
CA ILE A 63 -6.51 -6.29 9.92
C ILE A 63 -6.56 -7.69 9.28
N ALA A 64 -7.64 -7.99 8.55
CA ALA A 64 -7.80 -9.28 7.87
C ALA A 64 -6.89 -9.43 6.63
N ALA A 65 -6.35 -8.33 6.10
CA ALA A 65 -5.38 -8.31 5.00
C ALA A 65 -3.90 -8.41 5.48
N GLU A 66 -3.66 -8.87 6.70
CA GLU A 66 -2.31 -9.19 7.17
C GLU A 66 -1.68 -10.27 6.27
N ASN A 67 -0.46 -10.03 5.81
CA ASN A 67 0.27 -10.88 4.85
C ASN A 67 -0.43 -11.07 3.49
N ALA A 68 -1.35 -10.18 3.08
CA ALA A 68 -2.00 -10.28 1.78
C ALA A 68 -1.05 -10.02 0.59
N LEU A 69 0.03 -9.26 0.83
CA LEU A 69 1.01 -8.83 -0.17
C LEU A 69 2.45 -9.24 0.21
N PRO A 70 2.74 -10.54 0.39
CA PRO A 70 4.02 -10.98 0.96
C PRO A 70 5.21 -10.73 0.02
N GLY A 71 4.96 -10.71 -1.30
CA GLY A 71 5.97 -10.55 -2.33
C GLY A 71 6.12 -9.14 -2.89
N LEU A 72 5.42 -8.13 -2.32
CA LEU A 72 5.41 -6.79 -2.88
C LEU A 72 6.77 -6.10 -2.69
N GLN A 73 7.37 -5.67 -3.79
CA GLN A 73 8.70 -5.06 -3.83
C GLN A 73 8.63 -3.57 -4.12
N SER A 74 7.68 -3.12 -4.94
CA SER A 74 7.51 -1.72 -5.31
C SER A 74 6.08 -1.26 -5.07
N LEU A 75 5.92 -0.17 -4.32
CA LEU A 75 4.65 0.48 -4.03
C LEU A 75 4.76 1.96 -4.40
N GLN A 76 3.91 2.41 -5.33
CA GLN A 76 3.86 3.81 -5.75
C GLN A 76 2.44 4.34 -5.58
N LEU A 77 2.31 5.43 -4.83
CA LEU A 77 1.05 6.06 -4.45
C LEU A 77 1.13 7.55 -4.78
N TRP A 78 0.29 8.02 -5.70
CA TRP A 78 0.37 9.37 -6.24
C TRP A 78 -1.01 10.02 -6.31
N GLU A 79 -1.14 11.20 -5.69
CA GLU A 79 -2.38 11.98 -5.68
C GLU A 79 -3.57 11.12 -5.23
N LEU A 80 -3.48 10.62 -3.99
CA LEU A 80 -4.51 9.79 -3.35
C LEU A 80 -4.94 10.45 -2.04
N PRO A 81 -5.68 11.58 -2.10
CA PRO A 81 -6.01 12.40 -0.95
C PRO A 81 -6.83 11.66 0.13
N GLU A 82 -7.65 10.70 -0.28
CA GLU A 82 -8.51 9.92 0.64
C GLU A 82 -7.83 8.65 1.19
N LEU A 83 -6.66 8.27 0.66
CA LEU A 83 -6.02 7.01 1.02
C LEU A 83 -5.48 7.06 2.45
N SER A 84 -6.04 6.21 3.30
CA SER A 84 -5.70 6.09 4.72
C SER A 84 -4.93 4.82 5.07
N GLY A 85 -4.95 3.80 4.21
CA GLY A 85 -4.28 2.54 4.49
C GLY A 85 -4.14 1.60 3.29
N VAL A 86 -2.99 0.92 3.23
CA VAL A 86 -2.66 -0.02 2.16
C VAL A 86 -2.86 -1.47 2.61
N CYS A 87 -2.35 -1.89 3.77
CA CYS A 87 -2.52 -3.25 4.26
C CYS A 87 -2.41 -3.34 5.79
N GLY A 88 -2.59 -4.54 6.34
CA GLY A 88 -2.87 -4.75 7.76
C GLY A 88 -1.77 -4.44 8.75
N ARG A 89 -0.49 -4.46 8.38
CA ARG A 89 0.63 -4.17 9.30
C ARG A 89 1.96 -3.98 8.59
N VAL A 90 2.39 -4.97 7.79
CA VAL A 90 3.77 -5.03 7.30
C VAL A 90 3.83 -5.56 5.86
N LEU A 91 4.65 -4.92 5.03
CA LEU A 91 5.10 -5.43 3.72
C LEU A 91 6.56 -5.91 3.85
N PRO A 92 6.79 -7.22 4.00
CA PRO A 92 8.12 -7.75 4.35
C PRO A 92 9.12 -7.69 3.20
N SER A 93 8.66 -7.65 1.94
CA SER A 93 9.51 -7.65 0.75
C SER A 93 9.72 -6.26 0.13
N LEU A 94 9.21 -5.20 0.78
CA LEU A 94 9.14 -3.87 0.17
C LEU A 94 10.52 -3.22 0.08
N LYS A 95 10.91 -2.87 -1.14
CA LYS A 95 12.21 -2.24 -1.47
C LYS A 95 12.03 -0.79 -1.87
N ASP A 96 10.96 -0.47 -2.59
CA ASP A 96 10.74 0.86 -3.13
C ASP A 96 9.34 1.34 -2.76
N LEU A 97 9.30 2.45 -2.01
CA LEU A 97 8.07 3.13 -1.67
C LEU A 97 8.14 4.58 -2.15
N LYS A 98 7.15 4.98 -2.94
CA LYS A 98 6.98 6.38 -3.36
C LYS A 98 5.58 6.83 -3.00
N VAL A 99 5.47 7.89 -2.22
CA VAL A 99 4.20 8.46 -1.78
C VAL A 99 4.21 9.95 -2.09
N ARG A 100 3.21 10.44 -2.81
CA ARG A 100 3.04 11.86 -3.14
C ARG A 100 1.56 12.23 -3.12
N GLY A 101 1.19 13.37 -2.54
CA GLY A 101 -0.21 13.80 -2.52
C GLY A 101 -1.15 12.82 -1.79
N CYS A 102 -0.66 12.13 -0.76
CA CYS A 102 -1.41 11.15 0.03
C CYS A 102 -1.54 11.60 1.49
N GLY A 103 -2.21 12.74 1.73
CA GLY A 103 -2.21 13.40 3.05
C GLY A 103 -2.86 12.60 4.18
N LYS A 104 -3.79 11.68 3.90
CA LYS A 104 -4.42 10.82 4.91
C LYS A 104 -3.63 9.54 5.20
N LEU A 105 -2.57 9.26 4.46
CA LEU A 105 -1.76 8.06 4.64
C LEU A 105 -0.76 8.28 5.77
N MET A 106 -1.23 8.12 7.00
CA MET A 106 -0.46 8.42 8.22
C MET A 106 0.42 7.26 8.68
N ARG A 107 0.29 6.08 8.08
CA ARG A 107 1.05 4.88 8.47
C ARG A 107 1.66 4.23 7.25
N ILE A 108 2.92 3.82 7.40
CA ILE A 108 3.61 3.08 6.36
C ILE A 108 3.75 1.61 6.77
N PRO A 109 3.24 0.66 5.96
CA PRO A 109 3.37 -0.76 6.26
C PRO A 109 4.77 -1.29 5.86
N ILE A 110 5.83 -0.81 6.50
CA ILE A 110 7.20 -1.23 6.19
C ILE A 110 7.65 -2.35 7.14
N GLY A 111 8.16 -3.44 6.59
CA GLY A 111 8.77 -4.55 7.34
C GLY A 111 10.27 -4.43 7.56
N VAL A 112 10.80 -3.21 7.69
CA VAL A 112 12.24 -2.99 7.84
C VAL A 112 12.62 -3.39 9.25
N THR A 113 13.41 -4.45 9.34
CA THR A 113 14.09 -4.88 10.56
C THR A 113 15.58 -4.67 10.37
N GLU A 114 16.36 -4.60 11.46
CA GLU A 114 17.83 -4.46 11.43
C GLU A 114 18.52 -5.57 10.62
N LYS A 115 17.82 -6.68 10.35
CA LYS A 115 18.30 -7.83 9.57
C LYS A 115 17.98 -7.73 8.08
N SER A 116 17.26 -6.70 7.64
CA SER A 116 16.94 -6.53 6.23
C SER A 116 18.18 -6.19 5.44
N THR A 117 18.51 -7.02 4.45
CA THR A 117 19.70 -6.86 3.59
C THR A 117 19.50 -5.83 2.48
N PHE A 118 18.29 -5.31 2.31
CA PHE A 118 17.94 -4.34 1.28
C PHE A 118 17.62 -2.97 1.90
N ILE A 119 18.10 -1.92 1.23
CA ILE A 119 17.73 -0.54 1.53
C ILE A 119 16.32 -0.34 1.00
N THR A 120 15.38 0.01 1.87
CA THR A 120 14.07 0.48 1.44
C THR A 120 14.15 1.96 1.12
N THR A 121 13.98 2.33 -0.14
CA THR A 121 13.92 3.74 -0.56
C THR A 121 12.52 4.24 -0.33
N VAL A 122 12.36 5.24 0.52
CA VAL A 122 11.06 5.89 0.77
C VAL A 122 11.16 7.35 0.36
N MET A 123 10.34 7.75 -0.60
CA MET A 123 10.22 9.13 -1.06
C MET A 123 8.83 9.66 -0.78
N GLY A 124 8.77 10.90 -0.29
CA GLY A 124 7.51 11.63 -0.13
C GLY A 124 7.71 13.07 0.27
N GLU A 125 6.60 13.80 0.37
CA GLU A 125 6.58 15.25 0.65
C GLU A 125 6.95 15.55 2.10
N THR A 126 7.60 16.69 2.36
CA THR A 126 8.12 17.04 3.69
C THR A 126 7.03 17.04 4.77
N HIS A 127 5.86 17.62 4.48
CA HIS A 127 4.74 17.66 5.43
C HIS A 127 4.19 16.25 5.72
N TRP A 128 4.15 15.39 4.70
CA TRP A 128 3.75 14.00 4.88
C TRP A 128 4.70 13.27 5.85
N TRP A 129 6.00 13.49 5.76
CA TRP A 129 6.98 12.90 6.69
C TRP A 129 6.79 13.32 8.15
N GLU A 130 6.38 14.57 8.39
CA GLU A 130 6.14 15.12 9.72
C GLU A 130 4.90 14.51 10.37
N ASP A 131 3.89 14.22 9.56
CA ASP A 131 2.59 13.70 9.96
C ASP A 131 2.58 12.16 10.17
N LEU A 132 3.62 11.45 9.73
CA LEU A 132 3.69 9.99 9.87
C LEU A 132 3.66 9.53 11.33
N VAL A 133 2.75 8.59 11.61
CA VAL A 133 2.68 7.83 12.84
C VAL A 133 3.55 6.59 12.70
N TRP A 134 4.54 6.48 13.59
CA TRP A 134 5.51 5.39 13.60
C TRP A 134 5.19 4.41 14.71
N ASP A 135 5.00 3.14 14.36
CA ASP A 135 4.78 2.07 15.35
C ASP A 135 6.08 1.76 16.14
N ASP A 136 7.24 2.06 15.55
CA ASP A 136 8.56 1.84 16.14
C ASP A 136 9.48 3.06 15.90
N GLN A 137 10.03 3.62 16.98
CA GLN A 137 10.92 4.79 16.92
C GLN A 137 12.29 4.47 16.29
N GLY A 138 12.72 3.22 16.35
CA GLY A 138 13.86 2.71 15.61
C GLY A 138 13.63 2.80 14.11
N VAL A 139 12.46 2.39 13.60
CA VAL A 139 12.10 2.53 12.18
C VAL A 139 12.13 4.01 11.75
N LYS A 140 11.58 4.92 12.58
CA LYS A 140 11.65 6.37 12.34
C LYS A 140 13.10 6.85 12.20
N ARG A 141 13.95 6.49 13.17
CA ARG A 141 15.37 6.90 13.17
C ARG A 141 16.14 6.33 11.99
N TRP A 142 15.90 5.07 11.65
CA TRP A 142 16.54 4.40 10.51
C TRP A 142 16.15 5.03 9.17
N MET A 143 14.89 5.44 9.01
CA MET A 143 14.41 6.13 7.82
C MET A 143 14.97 7.55 7.71
N LEU A 144 15.01 8.30 8.82
CA LEU A 144 15.56 9.67 8.85
C LEU A 144 17.08 9.72 8.68
N LEU A 145 17.82 8.65 8.96
CA LEU A 145 19.28 8.60 8.76
C LEU A 145 19.68 8.38 7.30
N ARG A 146 18.73 8.01 6.41
CA ARG A 146 18.99 7.66 5.01
C ARG A 146 18.40 8.63 4.00
N ASN A 147 17.66 9.65 4.44
CA ASN A 147 17.17 10.78 3.64
C ASN A 147 17.85 12.06 4.08
#